data_AF-A0A6N2AYL8-F1
#
_entry.id   AF-A0A6N2AYL8-F1
#
_cell.length_a   1.000
_cell.length_b   1.000
_cell.length_c   1.000
_cell.angle_alpha   90.00
_cell.angle_beta   90.00
_cell.angle_gamma   90.00
#
_symmetry.space_group_name_H-M   'P 1'
#
loop_
_entity.id
_entity.type
_entity.pdbx_description
1 polymer ?
#
loop_
_entity_poly.entity_id
_entity_poly.type
_entity_poly.pdbx_seq_one_letter_code
_entity_poly.pdbx_strand_id
1 'polypeptide(L)' 'MASNSLTAWTPRENKKFEQALAVYDKDTSDRWQNIARYVGGKSVEEVKHHYAILVEDLKHIESGDVPFPKYKSGGKSR' A
#
# COMPACT_ATOMS: atom_id res chain seq x y z
N MET A 1 5.67 18.00 17.16
CA MET A 1 5.14 17.10 16.11
C MET A 1 6.33 16.31 15.61
N ALA A 2 6.52 15.07 16.09
CA ALA A 2 7.60 14.23 15.60
C ALA A 2 7.29 13.91 14.14
N SER A 3 8.04 14.50 13.21
CA SER A 3 8.06 14.10 11.82
C SER A 3 8.36 12.60 11.80
N ASN A 4 7.39 11.80 11.38
CA ASN A 4 7.55 10.38 11.20
C ASN A 4 8.52 10.18 10.02
N SER A 5 9.81 10.26 10.30
CA SER A 5 10.94 10.12 9.37
C SER A 5 11.10 8.67 8.89
N LEU A 6 10.01 7.94 8.71
CA LEU A 6 9.99 6.76 7.85
C LEU A 6 10.06 7.30 6.43
N THR A 7 11.10 6.92 5.69
CA THR A 7 11.34 7.44 4.35
C THR A 7 10.07 7.27 3.50
N ALA A 8 9.44 8.38 3.10
CA ALA A 8 8.17 8.34 2.37
C ALA A 8 8.33 7.45 1.12
N TRP A 9 7.39 6.53 0.91
CA TRP A 9 7.41 5.64 -0.25
C TRP A 9 7.16 6.44 -1.51
N THR A 10 8.14 6.46 -2.42
CA THR A 10 7.95 7.06 -3.73
C THR A 10 7.01 6.21 -4.58
N PRO A 11 6.33 6.80 -5.59
CA PRO A 11 5.50 6.01 -6.50
C PRO A 11 6.24 4.87 -7.19
N ARG A 12 7.54 5.07 -7.48
CA ARG A 12 8.39 4.04 -8.09
C ARG A 12 8.67 2.89 -7.13
N GLU A 13 8.96 3.17 -5.86
CA GLU A 13 9.16 2.13 -4.85
C GLU A 13 7.86 1.37 -4.58
N ASN A 14 6.73 2.07 -4.48
CA ASN A 14 5.43 1.45 -4.27
C ASN A 14 5.07 0.49 -5.43
N LYS A 15 5.29 0.93 -6.68
CA LYS A 15 5.09 0.06 -7.85
C LYS A 15 5.96 -1.19 -7.81
N LYS A 16 7.24 -1.07 -7.43
CA LYS A 16 8.11 -2.25 -7.26
C LYS A 16 7.64 -3.16 -6.13
N PHE A 17 7.14 -2.59 -5.05
CA PHE A 17 6.59 -3.35 -3.92
C PHE A 17 5.36 -4.15 -4.33
N GLU A 18 4.40 -3.54 -5.04
CA GLU A 18 3.23 -4.24 -5.58
C GLU A 18 3.63 -5.38 -6.55
N GLN A 19 4.59 -5.12 -7.45
CA GLN A 19 5.16 -6.14 -8.33
C GLN A 19 5.80 -7.29 -7.54
N ALA A 20 6.55 -6.96 -6.49
CA ALA A 20 7.19 -7.96 -5.63
C ALA A 20 6.16 -8.78 -4.85
N LEU A 21 5.04 -8.19 -4.40
CA LEU A 21 3.96 -8.93 -3.75
C LEU A 21 3.29 -9.95 -4.70
N ALA A 22 3.25 -9.67 -6.00
CA ALA A 22 2.73 -10.58 -7.01
C ALA A 22 3.68 -11.74 -7.33
N VAL A 23 5.00 -11.53 -7.18
CA VAL A 23 6.04 -12.56 -7.41
C VAL A 23 6.26 -13.42 -6.16
N TYR A 24 6.33 -12.79 -4.99
CA TYR A 24 6.57 -13.44 -3.70
C TYR A 24 5.26 -13.51 -2.93
N ASP A 25 4.57 -14.62 -3.10
CA ASP A 25 3.30 -14.91 -2.43
C ASP A 25 3.48 -15.16 -0.92
N LYS A 26 2.39 -15.52 -0.24
CA LYS A 26 2.37 -15.77 1.20
C LYS A 26 3.15 -17.02 1.63
N ASP A 27 3.38 -17.97 0.71
CA ASP A 27 3.99 -19.27 0.98
C ASP A 27 5.51 -19.24 0.68
N THR A 28 5.98 -18.17 0.04
CA THR A 28 7.39 -17.89 -0.20
C THR A 28 8.17 -17.75 1.11
N SER A 29 9.18 -18.59 1.30
CA SER A 29 10.14 -18.44 2.42
C SER A 29 10.93 -17.14 2.27
N ASP A 30 11.22 -16.46 3.39
CA ASP A 30 11.92 -15.17 3.41
C ASP A 30 11.29 -14.10 2.50
N ARG A 31 9.97 -14.16 2.33
CA ARG A 31 9.16 -13.25 1.50
C ARG A 31 9.58 -11.79 1.65
N TRP A 32 9.67 -11.32 2.89
CA TRP A 32 9.93 -9.91 3.19
C TRP A 32 11.35 -9.49 2.82
N GLN A 33 12.32 -10.36 3.01
CA GLN A 33 13.71 -10.16 2.61
C GLN A 33 13.82 -10.07 1.09
N ASN A 34 13.12 -10.94 0.36
CA ASN A 34 13.08 -10.92 -1.10
C ASN A 34 12.42 -9.65 -1.65
N ILE A 35 11.32 -9.21 -1.04
CA ILE A 35 10.65 -7.94 -1.40
C ILE A 35 11.57 -6.74 -1.13
N ALA A 36 12.19 -6.65 0.05
CA ALA A 36 13.11 -5.56 0.39
C ALA A 36 14.27 -5.46 -0.61
N ARG A 37 14.85 -6.60 -0.99
CA ARG A 37 15.89 -6.68 -2.01
C ARG A 37 15.39 -6.24 -3.40
N TYR A 38 14.16 -6.60 -3.77
CA TYR A 38 13.58 -6.23 -5.06
C TYR A 38 13.28 -4.73 -5.18
N VAL A 39 12.70 -4.15 -4.12
CA VAL A 39 12.42 -2.70 -4.06
C VAL A 39 13.73 -1.92 -4.17
N GLY A 40 14.72 -2.32 -3.39
CA GLY A 40 16.07 -1.75 -3.38
C GLY A 40 16.06 -0.33 -2.82
N GLY A 41 16.19 -0.20 -1.49
CA GLY A 41 16.15 1.09 -0.79
C GLY A 41 15.29 1.12 0.48
N LYS A 42 14.62 0.01 0.81
CA LYS A 42 13.80 -0.16 2.02
C LYS A 42 14.27 -1.33 2.85
N SER A 43 14.20 -1.21 4.17
CA SER A 43 14.45 -2.33 5.08
C SER A 43 13.30 -3.34 5.08
N VAL A 44 13.54 -4.51 5.65
CA VAL A 44 12.52 -5.55 5.84
C VAL A 44 11.40 -5.02 6.74
N GLU A 45 11.73 -4.22 7.74
CA GLU A 45 10.81 -3.61 8.69
C GLU A 45 9.93 -2.56 8.00
N GLU A 46 10.52 -1.71 7.16
CA GLU A 46 9.76 -0.72 6.37
C GLU A 46 8.80 -1.40 5.39
N VAL A 47 9.22 -2.50 4.76
CA VAL A 47 8.36 -3.30 3.87
C VAL A 47 7.20 -3.93 4.62
N LYS A 48 7.44 -4.54 5.79
CA LYS A 48 6.39 -5.14 6.63
C LYS A 48 5.39 -4.09 7.12
N HIS A 49 5.88 -2.93 7.54
CA HIS A 49 5.04 -1.83 7.98
C HIS A 49 4.16 -1.30 6.84
N HIS A 50 4.73 -1.10 5.66
CA HIS A 50 3.99 -0.66 4.48
C HIS A 50 2.92 -1.67 4.06
N TYR A 51 3.23 -2.98 4.15
CA TYR A 51 2.24 -4.03 3.91
C TYR A 51 1.09 -4.00 4.92
N ALA A 52 1.36 -3.76 6.19
CA ALA A 52 0.32 -3.68 7.22
C ALA A 52 -0.67 -2.53 6.93
N ILE A 53 -0.16 -1.37 6.51
CA ILE A 53 -0.98 -0.22 6.09
C ILE A 53 -1.83 -0.61 4.88
N LEU A 54 -1.25 -1.24 3.85
CA LEU A 54 -2.00 -1.69 2.68
C LEU A 54 -3.15 -2.64 3.05
N VAL A 55 -2.92 -3.58 3.97
CA VAL A 55 -3.97 -4.51 4.44
C VAL A 55 -5.05 -3.77 5.22
N GLU A 56 -4.70 -2.77 6.02
CA GLU A 56 -5.65 -1.93 6.74
C GLU A 56 -6.50 -1.11 5.76
N ASP A 57 -5.91 -0.49 4.75
CA ASP A 57 -6.63 0.25 3.71
C ASP A 57 -7.61 -0.65 2.95
N LEU A 58 -7.18 -1.87 2.57
CA LEU A 58 -8.06 -2.83 1.91
C LEU A 58 -9.26 -3.21 2.78
N LYS A 59 -9.04 -3.42 4.09
CA LYS A 59 -10.14 -3.71 5.03
C LYS A 59 -11.14 -2.56 5.13
N HIS A 60 -10.66 -1.31 5.19
CA HIS A 60 -11.54 -0.13 5.20
C HIS A 60 -12.33 0.00 3.90
N ILE A 61 -11.74 -0.38 2.76
CA ILE A 61 -12.44 -0.40 1.48
C ILE A 61 -13.52 -1.48 1.46
N GLU A 62 -13.20 -2.68 1.92
CA GLU A 62 -14.14 -3.81 1.98
C GLU A 62 -15.27 -3.61 2.99
N SER A 63 -15.02 -2.92 4.11
CA SER A 63 -16.05 -2.59 5.11
C SER A 63 -17.02 -1.50 4.65
N GLY A 64 -16.73 -0.81 3.53
CA GLY A 64 -17.53 0.32 3.06
C GLY A 64 -17.30 1.61 3.85
N ASP A 65 -16.24 1.67 4.67
CA ASP A 65 -15.87 2.85 5.47
C ASP A 65 -15.10 3.90 4.67
N VAL A 66 -15.05 3.77 3.33
CA VAL A 66 -14.51 4.82 2.47
C VAL A 66 -15.61 5.84 2.19
N PRO A 67 -15.43 7.12 2.53
CA PRO A 67 -16.38 8.14 2.12
C PRO A 67 -16.42 8.20 0.59
N PHE A 68 -17.51 7.71 0.01
CA PHE A 68 -17.75 7.86 -1.42
C PHE A 68 -17.71 9.36 -1.76
N PRO A 69 -16.97 9.75 -2.82
CA PRO A 69 -17.04 11.12 -3.31
C PRO A 69 -18.49 11.46 -3.60
N LYS A 70 -18.99 12.58 -3.06
CA LYS A 70 -20.30 13.12 -3.42
C LYS A 70 -20.26 13.61 -4.87
N TYR A 71 -20.39 12.69 -5.82
CA TYR A 71 -20.61 13.02 -7.21
C TYR A 71 -21.96 13.75 -7.28
N LYS A 72 -21.93 15.07 -7.51
CA LYS A 72 -23.15 15.82 -7.79
C LYS A 72 -23.81 15.16 -9.01
N SER A 73 -24.94 14.50 -8.80
CA SER A 73 -25.79 14.06 -9.88
C SER A 73 -26.20 15.31 -10.67
N GLY A 74 -25.63 15.47 -11.86
CA GLY A 74 -26.03 16.50 -12.83
C GLY A 74 -27.42 16.19 -13.38
N GLY A 75 -28.43 16.19 -12.51
CA GLY A 75 -29.83 16.20 -12.91
C GLY A 75 -30.19 17.61 -13.32
N LYS A 76 -30.02 17.94 -14.60
CA LYS A 76 -30.80 19.02 -15.22
C LYS A 76 -32.28 18.59 -15.17
N SER A 77 -32.99 19.01 -14.13
CA SER A 77 -34.45 19.06 -14.19
C SER A 77 -34.82 20.20 -15.14
N ARG A 78 -35.51 19.84 -16.23
CA ARG A 78 -36.15 20.76 -17.16
C ARG A 78 -37.34 21.44 -16.50
#